data_AF-D2R0N9-F1
#
_entry.id   AF-D2R0N9-F1
#
_cell.length_a   1.000
_cell.length_b   1.000
_cell.length_c   1.000
_cell.angle_alpha   90.00
_cell.angle_beta   90.00
_cell.angle_gamma   90.00
#
_symmetry.space_group_name_H-M   'P 1'
#
loop_
_entity.id
_entity.type
_entity.pdbx_description
1 polymer ?
#
loop_
_entity_poly.entity_id
_entity_poly.type
_entity_poly.pdbx_seq_one_letter_code
_entity_poly.pdbx_strand_id
1 'polypeptide(L)'
;MWNEDQIIAETRWSRTYANASRKRLYLESKFLDGNASITLGELMTLWPTWSKTERLDFCNAIQAAPKTIPADCFRFLATDESDYVRPTIALCIAAVFPPDESVPWLESWANNAPAGNRANFLQALAHTSDARARGILQTHFEELRSHPGLMEDASWFNHIASDLVACIQHLLELGVSPEELHPEYTKLLQHPCVNNQDQARRFLAEAF
;
A
#
# COMPACT_ATOMS: atom_id res chain seq x y z
N MET A 1 26.77 -22.88 -9.49
CA MET A 1 26.50 -21.78 -10.44
C MET A 1 25.15 -21.21 -10.09
N TRP A 2 25.12 -19.97 -9.64
CA TRP A 2 23.88 -19.23 -9.47
C TRP A 2 23.39 -18.90 -10.89
N ASN A 3 22.18 -19.33 -11.27
CA ASN A 3 21.60 -18.88 -12.53
C ASN A 3 21.48 -17.35 -12.45
N GLU A 4 22.15 -16.67 -13.37
CA GLU A 4 22.16 -15.22 -13.47
C GLU A 4 20.74 -14.72 -13.74
N ASP A 5 20.34 -13.67 -13.02
CA ASP A 5 19.08 -13.00 -13.28
C ASP A 5 19.17 -12.27 -14.63
N GLN A 6 18.24 -12.57 -15.54
CA GLN A 6 18.21 -11.97 -16.87
C GLN A 6 17.23 -10.80 -16.89
N ILE A 7 17.68 -9.62 -17.36
CA ILE A 7 16.78 -8.49 -17.66
C ILE A 7 15.89 -8.89 -18.84
N ILE A 8 14.57 -8.85 -18.64
CA ILE A 8 13.57 -9.15 -19.67
C ILE A 8 12.81 -7.91 -20.15
N ALA A 9 12.83 -6.84 -19.37
CA ALA A 9 12.28 -5.54 -19.75
C ALA A 9 13.00 -4.42 -19.00
N GLU A 10 13.14 -3.27 -19.63
CA GLU A 10 13.67 -2.06 -19.02
C GLU A 10 12.83 -0.87 -19.47
N THR A 11 12.44 -0.04 -18.52
CA THR A 11 11.75 1.23 -18.74
C THR A 11 12.66 2.40 -18.37
N ARG A 12 12.10 3.61 -18.40
CA ARG A 12 12.80 4.77 -17.85
C ARG A 12 13.10 4.61 -16.35
N TRP A 13 12.21 3.97 -15.60
CA TRP A 13 12.22 4.00 -14.13
C TRP A 13 12.65 2.67 -13.50
N SER A 14 12.49 1.55 -14.20
CA SER A 14 12.69 0.23 -13.62
C SER A 14 13.31 -0.78 -14.59
N ARG A 15 13.82 -1.87 -14.01
CA ARG A 15 14.24 -3.08 -14.72
C ARG A 15 13.46 -4.26 -14.19
N THR A 16 12.94 -5.08 -15.10
CA THR A 16 12.30 -6.35 -14.74
C THR A 16 13.23 -7.50 -15.07
N TYR A 17 13.48 -8.33 -14.07
CA TYR A 17 14.32 -9.51 -14.18
C TYR A 17 13.49 -10.77 -14.10
N ALA A 18 13.89 -11.80 -14.86
CA ALA A 18 13.36 -13.14 -14.72
C ALA A 18 14.42 -14.08 -14.14
N ASN A 19 14.06 -14.76 -13.06
CA ASN A 19 14.85 -15.87 -12.54
C ASN A 19 14.20 -17.20 -12.94
N ALA A 20 14.75 -17.82 -13.99
CA ALA A 20 14.23 -19.09 -14.53
C ALA A 20 14.23 -20.22 -13.48
N SER A 21 15.19 -20.23 -12.55
CA SER A 21 15.27 -21.26 -11.51
C SER A 21 14.22 -21.10 -10.42
N ARG A 22 13.83 -19.87 -10.11
CA ARG A 22 12.86 -19.55 -9.05
C ARG A 22 11.44 -19.36 -9.58
N LYS A 23 11.24 -19.33 -10.90
CA LYS A 23 9.97 -18.93 -11.55
C LYS A 23 9.43 -17.61 -10.98
N ARG A 24 10.33 -16.67 -10.69
CA ARG A 24 10.01 -15.37 -10.10
C ARG A 24 10.42 -14.26 -11.04
N LEU A 25 9.57 -13.24 -11.10
CA LEU A 25 9.91 -11.93 -11.65
C LEU A 25 10.22 -11.01 -10.48
N TYR A 26 11.21 -10.14 -10.64
CA TYR A 26 11.41 -9.04 -9.70
C TYR A 26 11.66 -7.73 -10.45
N LEU A 27 11.16 -6.66 -9.85
CA LEU A 27 11.28 -5.29 -10.35
C LEU A 27 12.37 -4.58 -9.54
N GLU A 28 13.32 -3.96 -10.23
CA GLU A 28 14.36 -3.12 -9.64
C GLU A 28 14.12 -1.67 -10.02
N SER A 29 14.19 -0.78 -9.02
CA SER A 29 14.11 0.68 -9.25
C SER A 29 15.47 1.24 -9.66
N LYS A 30 15.51 1.98 -10.77
CA LYS A 30 16.71 2.69 -11.25
C LYS A 30 17.07 3.91 -10.37
N PHE A 31 16.22 4.28 -9.40
CA PHE A 31 16.58 5.30 -8.42
C PHE A 31 17.55 4.76 -7.35
N LEU A 32 17.54 3.44 -7.09
CA LEU A 32 18.40 2.81 -6.09
C LEU A 32 19.88 2.84 -6.48
N ASP A 33 20.17 2.71 -7.77
CA ASP A 33 21.53 2.66 -8.32
C ASP A 33 21.95 3.99 -8.99
N GLY A 34 21.11 5.02 -8.89
CA GLY A 34 21.38 6.35 -9.46
C GLY A 34 21.22 6.45 -10.98
N ASN A 35 20.75 5.41 -11.66
CA ASN A 35 20.51 5.44 -13.11
C ASN A 35 19.21 6.16 -13.51
N ALA A 36 18.40 6.57 -12.53
CA ALA A 36 17.26 7.45 -12.72
C ALA A 36 17.31 8.62 -11.74
N SER A 37 16.91 9.79 -12.23
CA SER A 37 16.64 10.99 -11.43
C SER A 37 15.48 11.74 -12.07
N ILE A 38 14.79 12.56 -11.28
CA ILE A 38 13.76 13.46 -11.77
C ILE A 38 13.66 14.67 -10.85
N THR A 39 13.54 15.86 -11.45
CA THR A 39 13.22 17.10 -10.74
C THR A 39 11.71 17.32 -10.73
N LEU A 40 11.22 18.20 -9.84
CA LEU A 40 9.81 18.60 -9.83
C LEU A 40 9.38 19.19 -11.17
N GLY A 41 10.20 20.06 -11.78
CA GLY A 41 9.88 20.70 -13.05
C GLY A 41 9.72 19.70 -14.20
N GLU A 42 10.60 18.71 -14.28
CA GLU A 42 10.49 17.61 -15.24
C GLU A 42 9.24 16.77 -14.99
N LEU A 43 8.96 16.42 -13.72
CA LEU A 43 7.76 15.66 -13.36
C LEU A 43 6.49 16.40 -13.78
N MET A 44 6.35 17.68 -13.41
CA MET A 44 5.18 18.49 -13.78
C MET A 44 5.00 18.60 -15.29
N THR A 45 6.09 18.70 -16.04
CA THR A 45 6.06 18.82 -17.50
C THR A 45 5.66 17.50 -18.16
N LEU A 46 6.19 16.37 -17.69
CA LEU A 46 6.04 15.07 -18.35
C LEU A 46 4.83 14.28 -17.86
N TRP A 47 4.43 14.45 -16.60
CA TRP A 47 3.34 13.70 -15.97
C TRP A 47 2.02 13.68 -16.76
N PRO A 48 1.54 14.83 -17.33
CA PRO A 48 0.32 14.83 -18.13
C PRO A 48 0.44 14.01 -19.42
N THR A 49 1.65 13.80 -19.92
CA THR A 49 1.93 13.04 -21.16
C THR A 49 2.07 11.54 -20.93
N TRP A 50 2.30 11.12 -19.68
CA TRP A 50 2.49 9.71 -19.34
C TRP A 50 1.20 8.92 -19.39
N SER A 51 1.30 7.71 -19.93
CA SER A 51 0.24 6.70 -19.82
C SER A 51 0.05 6.25 -18.37
N LYS A 52 -1.10 5.63 -18.08
CA LYS A 52 -1.35 4.97 -16.77
C LYS A 52 -0.22 4.00 -16.39
N THR A 53 0.26 3.20 -17.36
CA THR A 53 1.34 2.23 -17.13
C THR A 53 2.64 2.93 -16.74
N GLU A 54 3.00 4.02 -17.40
CA GLU A 54 4.23 4.77 -17.10
C GLU A 54 4.15 5.49 -15.76
N ARG A 55 2.98 6.05 -15.40
CA ARG A 55 2.75 6.63 -14.06
C ARG A 55 2.88 5.58 -12.95
N LEU A 56 2.32 4.39 -13.16
CA LEU A 56 2.45 3.28 -12.22
C LEU A 56 3.89 2.79 -12.09
N ASP A 57 4.59 2.63 -13.22
CA ASP A 57 6.00 2.25 -13.24
C ASP A 57 6.85 3.25 -12.46
N PHE A 58 6.65 4.55 -12.68
CA PHE A 58 7.30 5.60 -11.90
C PHE A 58 6.96 5.50 -10.41
N CYS A 59 5.68 5.42 -10.04
CA CYS A 59 5.25 5.37 -8.64
C CYS A 59 5.77 4.11 -7.92
N ASN A 60 5.87 2.98 -8.61
CA ASN A 60 6.48 1.75 -8.07
C ASN A 60 7.99 1.91 -7.90
N ALA A 61 8.68 2.54 -8.87
CA ALA A 61 10.11 2.75 -8.78
C ALA A 61 10.49 3.67 -7.60
N ILE A 62 9.75 4.76 -7.36
CA ILE A 62 10.07 5.69 -6.27
C ILE A 62 9.82 5.10 -4.87
N GLN A 63 8.91 4.14 -4.72
CA GLN A 63 8.67 3.45 -3.44
C GLN A 63 9.91 2.73 -2.90
N ALA A 64 10.78 2.24 -3.77
CA ALA A 64 12.00 1.57 -3.36
C ALA A 64 13.08 2.55 -2.83
N ALA A 65 13.02 3.82 -3.24
CA ALA A 65 14.02 4.84 -2.92
C ALA A 65 13.39 6.21 -2.61
N PRO A 66 12.44 6.33 -1.67
CA PRO A 66 11.67 7.55 -1.51
C PRO A 66 12.54 8.76 -1.14
N LYS A 67 13.65 8.53 -0.41
CA LYS A 67 14.59 9.57 0.00
C LYS A 67 15.43 10.16 -1.14
N THR A 68 15.49 9.52 -2.31
CA THR A 68 16.22 10.04 -3.48
C THR A 68 15.36 10.97 -4.33
N ILE A 69 14.06 11.05 -4.03
CA ILE A 69 13.11 11.88 -4.77
C ILE A 69 12.87 13.18 -3.98
N PRO A 70 12.90 14.35 -4.63
CA PRO A 70 12.58 15.61 -3.95
C PRO A 70 11.19 15.57 -3.30
N ALA A 71 11.07 16.04 -2.06
CA ALA A 71 9.81 16.05 -1.32
C ALA A 71 8.66 16.71 -2.10
N ASP A 72 8.94 17.80 -2.82
CA ASP A 72 7.93 18.50 -3.62
C ASP A 72 7.35 17.64 -4.76
N CYS A 73 8.09 16.65 -5.27
CA CYS A 73 7.53 15.68 -6.22
C CYS A 73 6.40 14.88 -5.57
N PHE A 74 6.56 14.45 -4.31
CA PHE A 74 5.49 13.75 -3.60
C PHE A 74 4.31 14.67 -3.29
N ARG A 75 4.54 15.96 -2.99
CA ARG A 75 3.46 16.94 -2.85
C ARG A 75 2.67 17.09 -4.15
N PHE A 76 3.36 17.15 -5.29
CA PHE A 76 2.72 17.17 -6.60
C PHE A 76 1.89 15.90 -6.85
N LEU A 77 2.47 14.71 -6.63
CA LEU A 77 1.77 13.45 -6.83
C LEU A 77 0.58 13.27 -5.87
N ALA A 78 0.65 13.82 -4.66
CA ALA A 78 -0.44 13.80 -3.69
C ALA A 78 -1.70 14.54 -4.21
N THR A 79 -1.54 15.48 -5.14
CA THR A 79 -2.67 16.16 -5.79
C THR A 79 -3.31 15.36 -6.93
N ASP A 80 -2.66 14.31 -7.44
CA ASP A 80 -3.21 13.49 -8.51
C ASP A 80 -4.45 12.74 -8.03
N GLU A 81 -5.56 12.83 -8.76
CA GLU A 81 -6.86 12.23 -8.39
C GLU A 81 -7.03 10.78 -8.82
N SER A 82 -6.02 10.17 -9.45
CA SER A 82 -6.09 8.80 -9.92
C SER A 82 -6.15 7.82 -8.74
N ASP A 83 -7.12 6.91 -8.83
CA ASP A 83 -7.36 5.81 -7.87
C ASP A 83 -6.18 4.83 -7.75
N TYR A 84 -5.21 4.86 -8.67
CA TYR A 84 -4.04 4.01 -8.67
C TYR A 84 -2.75 4.73 -8.24
N VAL A 85 -2.68 6.06 -8.31
CA VAL A 85 -1.46 6.81 -7.93
C VAL A 85 -1.38 6.92 -6.41
N ARG A 86 -2.44 7.43 -5.77
CA ARG A 86 -2.47 7.66 -4.32
C ARG A 86 -2.18 6.41 -3.49
N PRO A 87 -2.82 5.25 -3.72
CA PRO A 87 -2.49 4.05 -2.96
C PRO A 87 -1.05 3.59 -3.17
N THR A 88 -0.49 3.83 -4.37
CA THR A 88 0.88 3.43 -4.71
C THR A 88 1.91 4.30 -3.98
N ILE A 89 1.63 5.57 -3.72
CA ILE A 89 2.57 6.47 -3.03
C ILE A 89 2.29 6.65 -1.54
N ALA A 90 1.19 6.10 -1.00
CA ALA A 90 0.74 6.34 0.37
C ALA A 90 1.84 6.11 1.42
N LEU A 91 2.57 5.00 1.32
CA LEU A 91 3.67 4.72 2.26
C LEU A 91 4.85 5.70 2.10
N CYS A 92 5.12 6.19 0.89
CA CYS A 92 6.12 7.24 0.67
C CYS A 92 5.71 8.53 1.36
N ILE A 93 4.43 8.91 1.29
CA ILE A 93 3.90 10.10 1.98
C ILE A 93 4.14 9.99 3.49
N ALA A 94 3.80 8.84 4.09
CA ALA A 94 4.05 8.59 5.50
C ALA A 94 5.55 8.63 5.86
N ALA A 95 6.43 8.13 4.98
CA ALA A 95 7.86 8.04 5.23
C ALA A 95 8.64 9.35 4.98
N VAL A 96 8.14 10.21 4.09
CA VAL A 96 8.84 11.44 3.65
C VAL A 96 8.44 12.66 4.47
N PHE A 97 7.18 12.75 4.90
CA PHE A 97 6.64 13.94 5.57
C PHE A 97 6.40 13.70 7.06
N PRO A 98 6.53 14.74 7.90
CA PRO A 98 6.12 14.65 9.30
C PRO A 98 4.62 14.38 9.41
N PRO A 99 4.15 13.77 10.51
CA PRO A 99 2.73 13.43 10.69
C PRO A 99 1.75 14.59 10.54
N ASP A 100 2.13 15.81 10.93
CA ASP A 100 1.29 17.01 10.76
C ASP A 100 0.95 17.31 9.29
N GLU A 101 1.79 16.85 8.36
CA GLU A 101 1.59 16.99 6.92
C GLU A 101 1.04 15.71 6.28
N SER A 102 1.56 14.52 6.63
CA SER A 102 1.16 13.26 5.99
C SER A 102 -0.23 12.75 6.42
N VAL A 103 -0.57 12.85 7.72
CA VAL A 103 -1.83 12.29 8.24
C VAL A 103 -3.07 12.93 7.58
N PRO A 104 -3.17 14.26 7.42
CA PRO A 104 -4.34 14.86 6.75
C PRO A 104 -4.57 14.35 5.32
N TRP A 105 -3.51 14.09 4.55
CA TRP A 105 -3.63 13.52 3.22
C TRP A 105 -4.11 12.07 3.26
N LEU A 106 -3.46 11.25 4.09
CA LEU A 106 -3.77 9.83 4.20
C LEU A 106 -5.19 9.59 4.73
N GLU A 107 -5.62 10.37 5.73
CA GLU A 107 -6.98 10.36 6.24
C GLU A 107 -8.00 10.74 5.16
N SER A 108 -7.75 11.85 4.45
CA SER A 108 -8.60 12.27 3.34
C SER A 108 -8.71 11.18 2.26
N TRP A 109 -7.60 10.55 1.90
CA TRP A 109 -7.61 9.48 0.90
C TRP A 109 -8.32 8.23 1.37
N ALA A 110 -8.11 7.82 2.62
CA ALA A 110 -8.80 6.67 3.21
C ALA A 110 -10.33 6.90 3.27
N ASN A 111 -10.75 8.10 3.66
CA ASN A 111 -12.16 8.48 3.73
C ASN A 111 -12.85 8.53 2.36
N ASN A 112 -12.13 8.92 1.31
CA ASN A 112 -12.68 9.05 -0.03
C ASN A 112 -12.55 7.76 -0.88
N ALA A 113 -11.73 6.80 -0.45
CA ALA A 113 -11.59 5.53 -1.13
C ALA A 113 -12.78 4.59 -0.82
N PRO A 114 -13.28 3.82 -1.80
CA PRO A 114 -14.27 2.77 -1.55
C PRO A 114 -13.75 1.73 -0.55
N ALA A 115 -14.65 1.13 0.23
CA ALA A 115 -14.31 -0.04 1.04
C ALA A 115 -13.74 -1.14 0.14
N GLY A 116 -12.62 -1.74 0.54
CA GLY A 116 -11.83 -2.68 -0.24
C GLY A 116 -10.61 -2.07 -0.94
N ASN A 117 -10.50 -0.75 -0.99
CA ASN A 117 -9.38 -0.04 -1.63
C ASN A 117 -8.60 0.83 -0.63
N ARG A 118 -8.62 0.49 0.67
CA ARG A 118 -8.03 1.34 1.73
C ARG A 118 -6.76 0.78 2.33
N ALA A 119 -6.45 -0.51 2.18
CA ALA A 119 -5.32 -1.18 2.83
C ALA A 119 -4.00 -0.37 2.82
N ASN A 120 -3.59 0.16 1.67
CA ASN A 120 -2.35 0.94 1.57
C ASN A 120 -2.39 2.26 2.37
N PHE A 121 -3.55 2.92 2.45
CA PHE A 121 -3.71 4.14 3.24
C PHE A 121 -3.71 3.83 4.73
N LEU A 122 -4.36 2.73 5.13
CA LEU A 122 -4.42 2.26 6.52
C LEU A 122 -3.01 1.88 7.02
N GLN A 123 -2.25 1.16 6.19
CA GLN A 123 -0.85 0.85 6.45
C GLN A 123 0.00 2.13 6.58
N ALA A 124 -0.16 3.07 5.66
CA ALA A 124 0.56 4.33 5.69
C ALA A 124 0.22 5.16 6.94
N LEU A 125 -1.05 5.21 7.36
CA LEU A 125 -1.47 5.87 8.60
C LEU A 125 -0.77 5.26 9.81
N ALA A 126 -0.75 3.94 9.93
CA ALA A 126 -0.07 3.24 11.01
C ALA A 126 1.44 3.54 11.03
N HIS A 127 2.06 3.59 9.84
CA HIS A 127 3.48 3.89 9.69
C HIS A 127 3.87 5.27 10.26
N THR A 128 2.96 6.26 10.25
CA THR A 128 3.24 7.58 10.83
C THR A 128 3.50 7.55 12.34
N SER A 129 3.04 6.50 13.04
CA SER A 129 3.06 6.40 14.50
C SER A 129 2.39 7.58 15.24
N ASP A 130 1.55 8.33 14.53
CA ASP A 130 0.83 9.48 15.08
C ASP A 130 -0.34 9.02 15.95
N ALA A 131 -0.58 9.72 17.06
CA ALA A 131 -1.67 9.38 17.97
C ALA A 131 -3.07 9.42 17.30
N ARG A 132 -3.25 10.24 16.27
CA ARG A 132 -4.49 10.33 15.47
C ARG A 132 -4.73 9.07 14.65
N ALA A 133 -3.67 8.39 14.19
CA ALA A 133 -3.79 7.23 13.30
C ALA A 133 -4.65 6.12 13.91
N ARG A 134 -4.53 5.88 15.23
CA ARG A 134 -5.35 4.90 15.95
C ARG A 134 -6.84 5.20 15.81
N GLY A 135 -7.26 6.44 16.04
CA GLY A 135 -8.68 6.83 15.96
C GLY A 135 -9.25 6.70 14.55
N ILE A 136 -8.44 7.04 13.54
CA ILE A 136 -8.82 6.89 12.13
C ILE A 136 -8.97 5.40 11.76
N LEU A 137 -8.00 4.57 12.14
CA LEU A 137 -8.04 3.12 11.93
C LEU A 137 -9.24 2.47 12.66
N GLN A 138 -9.55 2.89 13.88
CA GLN A 138 -10.72 2.42 14.62
C GLN A 138 -12.03 2.76 13.90
N THR A 139 -12.13 3.97 13.34
CA THR A 139 -13.31 4.39 12.56
C THR A 139 -13.53 3.48 11.35
N HIS A 140 -12.47 3.21 10.58
CA HIS A 140 -12.57 2.30 9.43
C HIS A 140 -12.78 0.84 9.84
N PHE A 141 -12.21 0.39 10.97
CA PHE A 141 -12.48 -0.94 11.50
C PHE A 141 -13.97 -1.15 11.80
N GLU A 142 -14.63 -0.19 12.46
CA GLU A 142 -16.07 -0.26 12.76
C GLU A 142 -16.93 -0.25 11.49
N GLU A 143 -16.56 0.55 10.49
CA GLU A 143 -17.22 0.55 9.17
C GLU A 143 -17.07 -0.81 8.47
N LEU A 144 -15.84 -1.35 8.39
CA LEU A 144 -15.55 -2.58 7.67
C LEU A 144 -16.17 -3.80 8.34
N ARG A 145 -16.12 -3.90 9.68
CA ARG A 145 -16.64 -5.07 10.41
C ARG A 145 -18.16 -5.22 10.28
N SER A 146 -18.86 -4.10 10.03
CA SER A 146 -20.30 -4.02 9.80
C SER A 146 -20.68 -3.99 8.32
N HIS A 147 -19.72 -3.96 7.39
CA HIS A 147 -19.99 -3.86 5.96
C HIS A 147 -20.70 -5.12 5.44
N PRO A 148 -21.80 -5.01 4.67
CA PRO A 148 -22.58 -6.16 4.22
C PRO A 148 -21.78 -7.12 3.34
N GLY A 149 -20.88 -6.59 2.50
CA GLY A 149 -20.00 -7.37 1.64
C GLY A 149 -18.82 -8.07 2.34
N LEU A 150 -18.64 -7.91 3.67
CA LEU A 150 -17.47 -8.43 4.38
C LEU A 150 -17.34 -9.96 4.28
N MET A 151 -18.45 -10.68 4.26
CA MET A 151 -18.48 -12.15 4.24
C MET A 151 -18.95 -12.73 2.90
N GLU A 152 -18.96 -11.91 1.84
CA GLU A 152 -19.25 -12.40 0.50
C GLU A 152 -18.09 -13.25 -0.02
N ASP A 153 -18.42 -14.35 -0.69
CA ASP A 153 -17.43 -15.16 -1.36
C ASP A 153 -16.84 -14.43 -2.57
N ALA A 154 -15.59 -14.72 -2.88
CA ALA A 154 -14.89 -14.15 -4.02
C ALA A 154 -14.00 -15.23 -4.64
N SER A 155 -14.02 -15.33 -5.98
CA SER A 155 -13.25 -16.33 -6.73
C SER A 155 -11.75 -16.22 -6.51
N TRP A 156 -11.27 -15.02 -6.19
CA TRP A 156 -9.87 -14.76 -5.88
C TRP A 156 -9.70 -14.07 -4.53
N PHE A 157 -10.37 -12.94 -4.29
CA PHE A 157 -10.07 -12.15 -3.10
C PHE A 157 -11.22 -11.22 -2.74
N ASN A 158 -11.68 -11.24 -1.49
CA ASN A 158 -12.61 -10.25 -0.97
C ASN A 158 -11.79 -9.06 -0.43
N HIS A 159 -11.86 -7.94 -1.17
CA HIS A 159 -11.10 -6.74 -0.87
C HIS A 159 -11.52 -6.08 0.46
N ILE A 160 -12.79 -6.18 0.84
CA ILE A 160 -13.31 -5.62 2.10
C ILE A 160 -12.76 -6.39 3.30
N ALA A 161 -12.75 -7.72 3.21
CA ALA A 161 -12.12 -8.58 4.21
C ALA A 161 -10.60 -8.30 4.31
N SER A 162 -9.94 -8.02 3.20
CA SER A 162 -8.52 -7.64 3.20
C SER A 162 -8.26 -6.30 3.88
N ASP A 163 -9.09 -5.29 3.62
CA ASP A 163 -9.01 -4.01 4.34
C ASP A 163 -9.21 -4.24 5.86
N LEU A 164 -10.13 -5.14 6.26
CA LEU A 164 -10.33 -5.47 7.67
C LEU A 164 -9.10 -6.15 8.28
N VAL A 165 -8.45 -7.10 7.58
CA VAL A 165 -7.18 -7.70 8.04
C VAL A 165 -6.12 -6.62 8.25
N ALA A 166 -5.97 -5.70 7.30
CA ALA A 166 -5.02 -4.59 7.42
C ALA A 166 -5.34 -3.69 8.62
N CYS A 167 -6.60 -3.34 8.84
CA CYS A 167 -7.03 -2.60 10.03
C CYS A 167 -6.65 -3.32 11.33
N ILE A 168 -6.96 -4.61 11.47
CA ILE A 168 -6.66 -5.39 12.68
C ILE A 168 -5.14 -5.42 12.91
N GLN A 169 -4.37 -5.76 11.89
CA GLN A 169 -2.90 -5.81 11.97
C GLN A 169 -2.34 -4.49 12.51
N HIS A 170 -2.75 -3.38 11.91
CA HIS A 170 -2.19 -2.07 12.25
C HIS A 170 -2.74 -1.51 13.57
N LEU A 171 -3.94 -1.89 14.00
CA LEU A 171 -4.44 -1.57 15.34
C LEU A 171 -3.65 -2.31 16.43
N LEU A 172 -3.27 -3.57 16.19
CA LEU A 172 -2.38 -4.34 17.08
C LEU A 172 -1.00 -3.68 17.18
N GLU A 173 -0.41 -3.26 16.05
CA GLU A 173 0.86 -2.53 16.01
C GLU A 173 0.81 -1.22 16.81
N LEU A 174 -0.37 -0.57 16.89
CA LEU A 174 -0.63 0.63 17.68
C LEU A 174 -1.09 0.34 19.13
N GLY A 175 -0.98 -0.91 19.58
CA GLY A 175 -1.20 -1.32 20.97
C GLY A 175 -2.66 -1.49 21.37
N VAL A 176 -3.58 -1.71 20.41
CA VAL A 176 -4.91 -2.23 20.73
C VAL A 176 -4.80 -3.67 21.21
N SER A 177 -5.55 -4.04 22.26
CA SER A 177 -5.50 -5.38 22.83
C SER A 177 -6.05 -6.41 21.83
N PRO A 178 -5.41 -7.58 21.67
CA PRO A 178 -5.94 -8.67 20.85
C PRO A 178 -7.35 -9.08 21.29
N GLU A 179 -7.66 -9.08 22.58
CA GLU A 179 -8.99 -9.46 23.08
C GLU A 179 -10.12 -8.61 22.49
N GLU A 180 -9.86 -7.31 22.20
CA GLU A 180 -10.83 -6.40 21.57
C GLU A 180 -11.11 -6.76 20.11
N LEU A 181 -10.15 -7.38 19.41
CA LEU A 181 -10.18 -7.65 17.97
C LEU A 181 -10.42 -9.13 17.63
N HIS A 182 -10.40 -10.00 18.66
CA HIS A 182 -10.50 -11.45 18.51
C HIS A 182 -11.81 -11.94 17.85
N PRO A 183 -12.99 -11.31 18.09
CA PRO A 183 -14.22 -11.70 17.39
C PRO A 183 -14.10 -11.56 15.87
N GLU A 184 -13.53 -10.46 15.38
CA GLU A 184 -13.34 -10.19 13.95
C GLU A 184 -12.27 -11.10 13.34
N TYR A 185 -11.19 -11.39 14.08
CA TYR A 185 -10.21 -12.40 13.64
C TYR A 185 -10.85 -13.77 13.45
N THR A 186 -11.63 -14.24 14.43
CA THR A 186 -12.35 -15.53 14.34
C THR A 186 -13.32 -15.54 13.15
N LYS A 187 -14.03 -14.44 12.91
CA LYS A 187 -14.92 -14.28 11.76
C LYS A 187 -14.16 -14.39 10.43
N LEU A 188 -12.98 -13.76 10.31
CA LEU A 188 -12.12 -13.83 9.13
C LEU A 188 -11.57 -15.25 8.87
N LEU A 189 -11.26 -16.02 9.90
CA LEU A 189 -10.86 -17.43 9.75
C LEU A 189 -11.96 -18.33 9.17
N GLN A 190 -13.22 -17.90 9.29
CA GLN A 190 -14.41 -18.57 8.75
C GLN A 190 -14.88 -17.97 7.42
N HIS A 191 -14.13 -17.03 6.84
CA HIS A 191 -14.49 -16.36 5.60
C HIS A 191 -14.62 -17.36 4.43
N PRO A 192 -15.65 -17.28 3.56
CA PRO A 192 -15.84 -18.25 2.47
C PRO A 192 -14.68 -18.27 1.46
N CYS A 193 -14.07 -17.11 1.17
CA CYS A 193 -12.88 -17.03 0.34
C CYS A 193 -11.63 -17.52 1.09
N VAL A 194 -10.99 -18.59 0.57
CA VAL A 194 -9.78 -19.21 1.16
C VAL A 194 -8.60 -18.23 1.25
N ASN A 195 -8.42 -17.37 0.25
CA ASN A 195 -7.29 -16.43 0.25
C ASN A 195 -7.39 -15.39 1.38
N ASN A 196 -8.60 -14.99 1.78
CA ASN A 196 -8.77 -14.12 2.94
C ASN A 196 -8.52 -14.85 4.26
N GLN A 197 -8.89 -16.14 4.35
CA GLN A 197 -8.52 -16.94 5.52
C GLN A 197 -6.99 -17.05 5.66
N ASP A 198 -6.30 -17.34 4.55
CA ASP A 198 -4.84 -17.48 4.52
C ASP A 198 -4.14 -16.15 4.81
N GLN A 199 -4.67 -15.04 4.29
CA GLN A 199 -4.21 -13.70 4.64
C GLN A 199 -4.34 -13.46 6.14
N ALA A 200 -5.53 -13.69 6.73
CA ALA A 200 -5.75 -13.50 8.16
C ALA A 200 -4.78 -14.35 9.00
N ARG A 201 -4.61 -15.63 8.69
CA ARG A 201 -3.63 -16.50 9.38
C ARG A 201 -2.21 -15.96 9.25
N ARG A 202 -1.80 -15.57 8.05
CA ARG A 202 -0.43 -15.10 7.80
C ARG A 202 -0.09 -13.83 8.56
N PHE A 203 -1.03 -12.88 8.64
CA PHE A 203 -0.75 -11.56 9.20
C PHE A 203 -1.12 -11.42 10.68
N LEU A 204 -2.04 -12.25 11.20
CA LEU A 204 -2.61 -12.05 12.53
C LEU A 204 -2.30 -13.18 13.53
N ALA A 205 -1.94 -14.39 13.09
CA ALA A 205 -1.86 -15.55 13.98
C ALA A 205 -0.80 -15.45 15.10
N GLU A 206 0.20 -14.59 14.99
CA GLU A 206 1.17 -14.38 16.08
C GLU A 206 0.59 -13.55 17.23
N ALA A 207 -0.47 -12.77 16.97
CA ALA A 207 -1.10 -11.88 17.93
C ALA A 207 -2.31 -12.49 18.66
N PHE A 208 -2.84 -13.63 18.18
CA PHE A 208 -4.04 -14.31 18.70
C PHE A 208 -3.80 -15.80 18.90
#